data_AF-A0A960I3I2-F1
#
_entry.id   AF-A0A960I3I2-F1
#
_cell.length_a   1.000
_cell.length_b   1.000
_cell.length_c   1.000
_cell.angle_alpha   90.00
_cell.angle_beta   90.00
_cell.angle_gamma   90.00
#
_symmetry.space_group_name_H-M   'P 1'
#
loop_
_entity.id
_entity.type
_entity.pdbx_description
1 polymer ?
#
loop_
_entity_poly.entity_id
_entity_poly.type
_entity_poly.pdbx_seq_one_letter_code
_entity_poly.pdbx_strand_id
1 'polypeptide(L)'
;MSDFGAPEEERRGAVVRPTRRQWIDASAVVALMVVALYTFQSSFGGVRYLVVGVAAVVLGVVLTHIAESFRWPLPVTAAATLVTYAIVGGALALPNRALMGFLPSPDAAWAALKAPVTGWKELVTTAPPVGDLGDLMALPVASGMLGAVGAVILSRRFRSVAWAVLPPAVVLGLGIATGTDRPVSVVLHGAVFAALSIGWIAYRDHVRRPMVAGASLDLYRLVGAGVMLFVAGGVGLVGASHLPFADASGRTIWRETVTPPFDPRIYPSPLAGYRHYVKQAVVKDQVMFTVEGVPEGVPVRLATMDAYDGMVWQVTSGDATDPSLSDSGSFERVGTTMPADFGGETAEVTVVIGEYNDVWV
;
A
#
# COMPACT_ATOMS: atom_id res chain seq x y z
N MET A 1 -66.53 17.49 24.83
CA MET A 1 -65.87 18.78 24.51
C MET A 1 -64.70 18.92 25.46
N SER A 2 -63.44 18.75 25.10
CA SER A 2 -62.76 18.49 23.83
C SER A 2 -61.39 17.95 24.22
N ASP A 3 -61.02 16.82 23.62
CA ASP A 3 -59.71 16.19 23.66
C ASP A 3 -58.62 17.18 23.26
N PHE A 4 -57.63 17.41 24.13
CA PHE A 4 -56.41 18.11 23.76
C PHE A 4 -55.42 17.06 23.24
N GLY A 5 -55.37 16.94 21.92
CA GLY A 5 -54.42 16.10 21.21
C GLY A 5 -52.98 16.48 21.57
N ALA A 6 -52.24 15.50 22.07
CA ALA A 6 -50.79 15.56 22.17
C ALA A 6 -50.19 15.64 20.75
N PRO A 7 -49.10 16.39 20.54
CA PRO A 7 -48.43 16.41 19.26
C PRO A 7 -47.81 15.03 19.01
N GLU A 8 -48.23 14.39 17.93
CA GLU A 8 -47.57 13.22 17.36
C GLU A 8 -46.12 13.60 17.02
N GLU A 9 -45.18 13.29 17.90
CA GLU A 9 -43.77 13.19 17.54
C GLU A 9 -43.65 12.08 16.49
N GLU A 10 -43.69 12.52 15.23
CA GLU A 10 -43.38 11.75 14.04
C GLU A 10 -42.01 11.09 14.25
N ARG A 11 -42.01 9.84 14.76
CA ARG A 11 -40.86 8.94 14.78
C ARG A 11 -40.44 8.67 13.33
N ARG A 12 -39.72 9.62 12.74
CA ARG A 12 -39.02 9.43 11.47
C ARG A 12 -37.97 8.36 11.69
N GLY A 13 -38.34 7.11 11.42
CA GLY A 13 -37.43 5.98 11.43
C GLY A 13 -36.19 6.32 10.61
N ALA A 14 -35.02 5.90 11.10
CA ALA A 14 -33.76 6.05 10.37
C ALA A 14 -33.94 5.49 8.95
N VAL A 15 -33.96 6.38 7.95
CA VAL A 15 -34.07 5.95 6.56
C VAL A 15 -32.72 5.36 6.15
N VAL A 16 -32.63 4.03 6.16
CA VAL A 16 -31.42 3.28 5.80
C VAL A 16 -31.10 3.40 4.31
N ARG A 17 -32.08 3.77 3.47
CA ARG A 17 -31.89 3.83 2.00
C ARG A 17 -31.05 5.04 1.59
N PRO A 18 -29.90 4.83 0.91
CA PRO A 18 -29.08 5.93 0.44
C PRO A 18 -29.80 6.74 -0.65
N THR A 19 -29.73 8.05 -0.55
CA THR A 19 -30.18 8.97 -1.60
C THR A 19 -29.28 8.87 -2.84
N ARG A 20 -29.78 9.27 -4.02
CA ARG A 20 -28.97 9.34 -5.26
C ARG A 20 -27.67 10.13 -5.08
N ARG A 21 -27.71 11.18 -4.25
CA ARG A 21 -26.53 11.99 -3.93
C ARG A 21 -25.51 11.22 -3.09
N GLN A 22 -25.94 10.49 -2.07
CA GLN A 22 -25.06 9.65 -1.26
C GLN A 22 -24.41 8.56 -2.10
N TRP A 23 -25.12 7.98 -3.07
CA TRP A 23 -24.55 7.03 -4.02
C TRP A 23 -23.46 7.66 -4.89
N ILE A 24 -23.67 8.88 -5.39
CA ILE A 24 -22.66 9.57 -6.21
C ILE A 24 -21.43 9.91 -5.37
N ASP A 25 -21.60 10.46 -4.17
CA ASP A 25 -20.49 10.77 -3.27
C ASP A 25 -19.73 9.49 -2.87
N ALA A 26 -20.43 8.39 -2.58
CA ALA A 26 -19.82 7.08 -2.32
C ALA A 26 -19.03 6.56 -3.53
N SER A 27 -19.61 6.64 -4.74
CA SER A 27 -18.93 6.18 -5.96
C SER A 27 -17.67 6.98 -6.27
N ALA A 28 -17.67 8.29 -6.00
CA ALA A 28 -16.51 9.15 -6.17
C ALA A 28 -15.40 8.79 -5.17
N VAL A 29 -15.76 8.54 -3.90
CA VAL A 29 -14.80 8.05 -2.89
C VAL A 29 -14.20 6.71 -3.31
N VAL A 30 -15.03 5.76 -3.75
CA VAL A 30 -14.55 4.45 -4.22
C VAL A 30 -13.61 4.62 -5.42
N ALA A 31 -13.97 5.43 -6.42
CA ALA A 31 -13.13 5.66 -7.60
C ALA A 31 -11.78 6.28 -7.24
N LEU A 32 -11.76 7.32 -6.39
CA LEU A 32 -10.51 7.93 -5.93
C LEU A 32 -9.65 6.96 -5.12
N MET A 33 -10.28 6.15 -4.27
CA MET A 33 -9.58 5.15 -3.46
C MET A 33 -9.03 4.00 -4.31
N VAL A 34 -9.72 3.57 -5.36
CA VAL A 34 -9.21 2.56 -6.30
C VAL A 34 -7.94 3.07 -6.98
N VAL A 35 -7.95 4.31 -7.48
CA VAL A 35 -6.76 4.93 -8.10
C VAL A 35 -5.63 5.09 -7.08
N ALA A 36 -5.96 5.50 -5.86
CA ALA A 36 -5.00 5.64 -4.77
C ALA A 36 -4.41 4.31 -4.31
N LEU A 37 -5.20 3.24 -4.26
CA LEU A 37 -4.74 1.90 -3.90
C LEU A 37 -3.91 1.28 -5.02
N TYR A 38 -4.19 1.60 -6.28
CA TYR A 38 -3.44 1.05 -7.41
C TYR A 38 -1.95 1.42 -7.37
N THR A 39 -1.56 2.55 -6.75
CA THR A 39 -0.14 2.91 -6.62
C THR A 39 0.67 1.91 -5.77
N PHE A 40 0.01 1.10 -4.94
CA PHE A 40 0.65 0.00 -4.23
C PHE A 40 1.04 -1.18 -5.13
N GLN A 41 0.69 -1.17 -6.43
CA GLN A 41 1.00 -2.26 -7.36
C GLN A 41 2.50 -2.54 -7.42
N SER A 42 3.31 -1.50 -7.49
CA SER A 42 4.76 -1.64 -7.53
C SER A 42 5.33 -2.27 -6.25
N SER A 43 4.65 -2.11 -5.12
CA SER A 43 5.14 -2.59 -3.82
C SER A 43 4.68 -4.02 -3.55
N PHE A 44 3.43 -4.35 -3.84
CA PHE A 44 2.83 -5.65 -3.51
C PHE A 44 2.85 -6.64 -4.68
N GLY A 45 2.75 -6.19 -5.92
CA GLY A 45 2.53 -7.06 -7.06
C GLY A 45 1.16 -7.77 -7.03
N GLY A 46 0.86 -8.51 -8.11
CA GLY A 46 -0.38 -9.26 -8.25
C GLY A 46 -1.63 -8.37 -8.27
N VAL A 47 -2.78 -8.90 -7.87
CA VAL A 47 -4.06 -8.14 -7.78
C VAL A 47 -4.72 -8.21 -6.41
N ARG A 48 -4.22 -9.09 -5.54
CA ARG A 48 -4.88 -9.44 -4.28
C ARG A 48 -4.92 -8.26 -3.32
N TYR A 49 -3.84 -7.47 -3.22
CA TYR A 49 -3.80 -6.25 -2.39
C TYR A 49 -4.90 -5.25 -2.80
N LEU A 50 -5.18 -5.13 -4.11
CA LEU A 50 -6.21 -4.24 -4.63
C LEU A 50 -7.61 -4.78 -4.30
N VAL A 51 -7.84 -6.08 -4.44
CA VAL A 51 -9.13 -6.72 -4.10
C VAL A 51 -9.47 -6.51 -2.62
N VAL A 52 -8.54 -6.82 -1.71
CA VAL A 52 -8.79 -6.67 -0.27
C VAL A 52 -8.87 -5.20 0.15
N GLY A 53 -8.07 -4.32 -0.45
CA GLY A 53 -8.12 -2.89 -0.23
C GLY A 53 -9.46 -2.28 -0.66
N VAL A 54 -9.96 -2.63 -1.85
CA VAL A 54 -11.26 -2.17 -2.36
C VAL A 54 -12.41 -2.73 -1.53
N ALA A 55 -12.34 -3.99 -1.10
CA ALA A 55 -13.31 -4.55 -0.16
C ALA A 55 -13.37 -3.72 1.15
N ALA A 56 -12.19 -3.32 1.67
CA ALA A 56 -12.10 -2.45 2.84
C ALA A 56 -12.69 -1.05 2.61
N VAL A 57 -12.48 -0.47 1.43
CA VAL A 57 -13.09 0.81 1.03
C VAL A 57 -14.62 0.70 1.05
N VAL A 58 -15.18 -0.34 0.42
CA VAL A 58 -16.63 -0.56 0.37
C VAL A 58 -17.19 -0.70 1.78
N LEU A 59 -16.54 -1.47 2.64
CA LEU A 59 -16.94 -1.64 4.03
C LEU A 59 -16.86 -0.33 4.83
N GLY A 60 -15.84 0.50 4.60
CA GLY A 60 -15.72 1.83 5.23
C GLY A 60 -16.84 2.77 4.82
N VAL A 61 -17.24 2.76 3.55
CA VAL A 61 -18.40 3.51 3.03
C VAL A 61 -19.70 3.01 3.65
N VAL A 62 -19.91 1.69 3.70
CA VAL A 62 -21.11 1.09 4.31
C VAL A 62 -21.18 1.41 5.80
N LEU A 63 -20.07 1.26 6.53
CA LEU A 63 -19.98 1.54 7.96
C LEU A 63 -20.31 3.01 8.27
N THR A 64 -19.76 3.94 7.50
CA THR A 64 -20.05 5.38 7.68
C THR A 64 -21.49 5.74 7.32
N HIS A 65 -22.09 5.05 6.35
CA HIS A 65 -23.51 5.18 6.03
C HIS A 65 -24.42 4.67 7.17
N ILE A 66 -24.08 3.53 7.77
CA ILE A 66 -24.76 2.98 8.95
C ILE A 66 -24.63 3.94 10.13
N ALA A 67 -23.41 4.37 10.44
CA ALA A 67 -23.14 5.30 11.53
C ALA A 67 -23.94 6.61 11.39
N GLU A 68 -24.09 7.12 10.16
CA GLU A 68 -24.94 8.29 9.90
C GLU A 68 -26.44 7.98 10.09
N SER A 69 -26.91 6.87 9.53
CA SER A 69 -28.33 6.47 9.61
C SER A 69 -28.78 6.35 11.08
N PHE A 70 -27.91 5.86 11.95
CA PHE A 70 -28.15 5.71 13.39
C PHE A 70 -27.60 6.86 14.24
N ARG A 71 -27.09 7.94 13.63
CA ARG A 71 -26.55 9.14 14.31
C ARG A 71 -25.49 8.84 15.36
N TRP A 72 -24.60 7.89 15.07
CA TRP A 72 -23.49 7.54 15.96
C TRP A 72 -22.56 8.74 16.16
N PRO A 73 -22.12 9.03 17.40
CA PRO A 73 -21.10 10.03 17.64
C PRO A 73 -19.73 9.54 17.13
N LEU A 74 -18.82 10.48 16.85
CA LEU A 74 -17.50 10.18 16.27
C LEU A 74 -16.71 9.07 17.00
N PRO A 75 -16.68 9.01 18.34
CA PRO A 75 -15.97 7.94 19.05
C PRO A 75 -16.55 6.54 18.76
N VAL A 76 -17.88 6.43 18.61
CA VAL A 76 -18.54 5.16 18.31
C VAL A 76 -18.22 4.73 16.87
N THR A 77 -18.24 5.66 15.92
CA THR A 77 -17.83 5.39 14.54
C THR A 77 -16.36 4.98 14.45
N ALA A 78 -15.48 5.63 15.22
CA ALA A 78 -14.07 5.28 15.29
C ALA A 78 -13.85 3.89 15.89
N ALA A 79 -14.52 3.58 17.01
CA ALA A 79 -14.47 2.25 17.64
C ALA A 79 -15.00 1.17 16.69
N ALA A 80 -16.13 1.41 16.02
CA ALA A 80 -16.69 0.49 15.05
C ALA A 80 -15.76 0.30 13.83
N THR A 81 -15.06 1.35 13.39
CA THR A 81 -14.06 1.27 12.32
C THR A 81 -12.90 0.39 12.75
N LEU A 82 -12.39 0.58 13.97
CA LEU A 82 -11.30 -0.23 14.53
C LEU A 82 -11.69 -1.70 14.62
N VAL A 83 -12.89 -2.00 15.15
CA VAL A 83 -13.40 -3.37 15.26
C VAL A 83 -13.60 -3.99 13.89
N THR A 84 -14.22 -3.26 12.94
CA THR A 84 -14.41 -3.74 11.57
C THR A 84 -13.07 -4.02 10.91
N TYR A 85 -12.09 -3.13 11.06
CA TYR A 85 -10.74 -3.33 10.54
C TYR A 85 -10.03 -4.52 11.19
N ALA A 86 -10.14 -4.72 12.50
CA ALA A 86 -9.52 -5.86 13.17
C ALA A 86 -10.10 -7.20 12.66
N ILE A 87 -11.42 -7.28 12.52
CA ILE A 87 -12.11 -8.48 12.05
C ILE A 87 -11.81 -8.74 10.57
N VAL A 88 -12.06 -7.74 9.73
CA VAL A 88 -11.97 -7.85 8.26
C VAL A 88 -10.53 -7.86 7.80
N GLY A 89 -9.69 -7.00 8.37
CA GLY A 89 -8.25 -6.98 8.09
C GLY A 89 -7.58 -8.26 8.53
N GLY A 90 -7.91 -8.80 9.71
CA GLY A 90 -7.43 -10.11 10.12
C GLY A 90 -7.85 -11.22 9.15
N ALA A 91 -9.13 -11.28 8.78
CA ALA A 91 -9.66 -12.33 7.91
C ALA A 91 -9.20 -12.23 6.43
N LEU A 92 -9.24 -11.03 5.83
CA LEU A 92 -8.96 -10.83 4.40
C LEU A 92 -7.46 -10.68 4.11
N ALA A 93 -6.73 -9.98 4.98
CA ALA A 93 -5.31 -9.70 4.75
C ALA A 93 -4.43 -10.85 5.23
N LEU A 94 -4.83 -11.58 6.28
CA LEU A 94 -3.97 -12.53 6.99
C LEU A 94 -4.58 -13.94 7.02
N PRO A 95 -4.82 -14.59 5.86
CA PRO A 95 -5.44 -15.92 5.83
C PRO A 95 -4.60 -16.95 6.59
N ASN A 96 -3.27 -16.78 6.61
CA ASN A 96 -2.34 -17.66 7.32
C ASN A 96 -2.53 -17.66 8.84
N ARG A 97 -3.18 -16.61 9.39
CA ARG A 97 -3.51 -16.49 10.81
C ARG A 97 -5.02 -16.60 11.08
N ALA A 98 -5.84 -16.59 10.04
CA ALA A 98 -7.28 -16.74 10.12
C ALA A 98 -7.66 -18.20 10.40
N LEU A 99 -8.76 -18.40 11.13
CA LEU A 99 -9.32 -19.74 11.33
C LEU A 99 -9.79 -20.28 9.96
N MET A 100 -9.35 -21.46 9.56
CA MET A 100 -9.67 -22.07 8.25
C MET A 100 -9.33 -21.19 7.03
N GLY A 101 -8.45 -20.19 7.19
CA GLY A 101 -8.04 -19.30 6.11
C GLY A 101 -8.95 -18.10 5.83
N PHE A 102 -10.12 -18.01 6.48
CA PHE A 102 -11.07 -16.91 6.22
C PHE A 102 -11.87 -16.43 7.45
N LEU A 103 -11.94 -17.21 8.53
CA LEU A 103 -12.65 -16.80 9.74
C LEU A 103 -11.76 -15.90 10.62
N PRO A 104 -12.31 -14.82 11.19
CA PRO A 104 -11.55 -13.96 12.10
C PRO A 104 -11.00 -14.76 13.29
N SER A 105 -9.71 -14.61 13.58
CA SER A 105 -9.08 -15.14 14.78
C SER A 105 -8.56 -13.98 15.65
N PRO A 106 -8.45 -14.14 16.99
CA PRO A 106 -7.87 -13.11 17.85
C PRO A 106 -6.44 -12.74 17.46
N ASP A 107 -5.64 -13.71 17.02
CA ASP A 107 -4.27 -13.50 16.57
C ASP A 107 -4.21 -12.68 15.26
N ALA A 108 -5.03 -13.04 14.27
CA ALA A 108 -5.15 -12.29 13.02
C ALA A 108 -5.64 -10.86 13.26
N ALA A 109 -6.62 -10.68 14.17
CA ALA A 109 -7.12 -9.37 14.54
C ALA A 109 -6.03 -8.51 15.20
N TRP A 110 -5.26 -9.09 16.13
CA TRP A 110 -4.17 -8.39 16.79
C TRP A 110 -3.02 -8.04 15.85
N ALA A 111 -2.69 -8.95 14.92
CA ALA A 111 -1.72 -8.73 13.86
C ALA A 111 -2.14 -7.58 12.94
N ALA A 112 -3.40 -7.58 12.50
CA ALA A 112 -3.96 -6.50 11.69
C ALA A 112 -3.90 -5.14 12.41
N LEU A 113 -4.16 -5.10 13.72
CA LEU A 113 -4.07 -3.86 14.51
C LEU A 113 -2.64 -3.32 14.64
N LYS A 114 -1.63 -4.19 14.70
CA LYS A 114 -0.21 -3.80 14.76
C LYS A 114 0.33 -3.34 13.42
N ALA A 115 -0.14 -3.92 12.32
CA ALA A 115 0.43 -3.70 10.99
C ALA A 115 0.46 -2.23 10.53
N PRO A 116 -0.56 -1.37 10.76
CA PRO A 116 -0.48 0.05 10.42
C PRO A 116 0.58 0.85 11.18
N VAL A 117 1.16 0.29 12.25
CA VAL A 117 2.20 0.94 13.06
C VAL A 117 3.58 0.40 12.68
N THR A 118 3.76 -0.92 12.63
CA THR A 118 5.06 -1.55 12.36
C THR A 118 5.29 -1.87 10.89
N GLY A 119 4.20 -2.13 10.16
CA GLY A 119 4.22 -2.62 8.79
C GLY A 119 4.78 -1.62 7.78
N TRP A 120 4.67 -0.31 8.01
CA TRP A 120 5.26 0.66 7.08
C TRP A 120 6.79 0.56 7.02
N LYS A 121 7.43 0.41 8.19
CA LYS A 121 8.88 0.20 8.26
C LYS A 121 9.24 -1.11 7.58
N GLU A 122 8.55 -2.19 7.94
CA GLU A 122 8.77 -3.51 7.35
C GLU A 122 8.59 -3.49 5.83
N LEU A 123 7.53 -2.84 5.34
CA LEU A 123 7.27 -2.66 3.92
C LEU A 123 8.49 -2.03 3.27
N VAL A 124 8.91 -0.85 3.73
CA VAL A 124 10.02 -0.07 3.15
C VAL A 124 11.36 -0.83 3.20
N THR A 125 11.57 -1.69 4.19
CA THR A 125 12.79 -2.52 4.32
C THR A 125 12.75 -3.85 3.56
N THR A 126 11.61 -4.22 2.95
CA THR A 126 11.45 -5.52 2.26
C THR A 126 11.42 -5.32 0.75
N ALA A 127 12.26 -6.04 0.01
CA ALA A 127 12.35 -5.95 -1.44
C ALA A 127 10.98 -6.20 -2.10
N PRO A 128 10.51 -5.27 -2.94
CA PRO A 128 9.28 -5.45 -3.72
C PRO A 128 9.50 -6.41 -4.90
N PRO A 129 8.46 -7.13 -5.34
CA PRO A 129 7.10 -7.17 -4.78
C PRO A 129 7.03 -8.02 -3.50
N VAL A 130 6.48 -7.46 -2.43
CA VAL A 130 6.32 -8.19 -1.15
C VAL A 130 5.30 -9.34 -1.25
N GLY A 131 4.34 -9.28 -2.17
CA GLY A 131 3.31 -10.29 -2.34
C GLY A 131 2.49 -10.52 -1.07
N ASP A 132 2.24 -11.79 -0.76
CA ASP A 132 1.47 -12.23 0.41
C ASP A 132 2.35 -12.47 1.65
N LEU A 133 3.58 -11.94 1.65
CA LEU A 133 4.58 -12.26 2.66
C LEU A 133 4.31 -11.52 3.98
N GLY A 134 4.15 -12.30 5.06
CA GLY A 134 3.95 -11.79 6.41
C GLY A 134 2.61 -11.08 6.60
N ASP A 135 2.63 -10.00 7.40
CA ASP A 135 1.42 -9.27 7.79
C ASP A 135 1.15 -8.01 6.95
N LEU A 136 1.94 -7.78 5.89
CA LEU A 136 1.97 -6.51 5.15
C LEU A 136 0.71 -6.22 4.36
N MET A 137 -0.06 -7.25 3.98
CA MET A 137 -1.35 -7.08 3.31
C MET A 137 -2.37 -6.26 4.11
N ALA A 138 -2.19 -6.16 5.42
CA ALA A 138 -3.03 -5.34 6.27
C ALA A 138 -2.88 -3.84 5.98
N LEU A 139 -1.77 -3.40 5.37
CA LEU A 139 -1.54 -1.99 5.00
C LEU A 139 -2.53 -1.49 3.92
N PRO A 140 -2.67 -2.14 2.74
CA PRO A 140 -3.72 -1.80 1.77
C PRO A 140 -5.13 -1.79 2.36
N VAL A 141 -5.44 -2.75 3.25
CA VAL A 141 -6.76 -2.82 3.92
C VAL A 141 -6.95 -1.62 4.86
N ALA A 142 -5.95 -1.27 5.66
CA ALA A 142 -5.99 -0.13 6.56
C ALA A 142 -6.12 1.18 5.80
N SER A 143 -5.30 1.38 4.76
CA SER A 143 -5.37 2.53 3.86
C SER A 143 -6.73 2.65 3.18
N GLY A 144 -7.27 1.53 2.68
CA GLY A 144 -8.60 1.45 2.08
C GLY A 144 -9.71 1.88 3.04
N MET A 145 -9.76 1.25 4.22
CA MET A 145 -10.79 1.50 5.23
C MET A 145 -10.69 2.93 5.80
N LEU A 146 -9.51 3.34 6.27
CA LEU A 146 -9.30 4.65 6.89
C LEU A 146 -9.46 5.79 5.89
N GLY A 147 -8.97 5.60 4.65
CA GLY A 147 -9.15 6.54 3.56
C GLY A 147 -10.62 6.75 3.23
N ALA A 148 -11.40 5.66 3.09
CA ALA A 148 -12.83 5.72 2.81
C ALA A 148 -13.62 6.37 3.96
N VAL A 149 -13.41 5.92 5.20
CA VAL A 149 -14.08 6.46 6.38
C VAL A 149 -13.78 7.95 6.54
N GLY A 150 -12.51 8.34 6.44
CA GLY A 150 -12.08 9.73 6.49
C GLY A 150 -12.71 10.57 5.40
N ALA A 151 -12.70 10.08 4.15
CA ALA A 151 -13.26 10.81 3.01
C ALA A 151 -14.76 11.08 3.18
N VAL A 152 -15.52 10.07 3.58
CA VAL A 152 -16.97 10.20 3.80
C VAL A 152 -17.25 11.16 4.97
N ILE A 153 -16.53 11.04 6.09
CA ILE A 153 -16.71 11.95 7.25
C ILE A 153 -16.38 13.39 6.87
N LEU A 154 -15.23 13.66 6.24
CA LEU A 154 -14.82 15.01 5.84
C LEU A 154 -15.77 15.59 4.77
N SER A 155 -16.25 14.77 3.84
CA SER A 155 -17.22 15.19 2.82
C SER A 155 -18.50 15.75 3.41
N ARG A 156 -18.87 15.32 4.62
CA ARG A 156 -20.11 15.70 5.30
C ARG A 156 -19.89 16.78 6.34
N ARG A 157 -18.77 16.72 7.06
CA ARG A 157 -18.45 17.69 8.13
C ARG A 157 -18.10 19.07 7.58
N PHE A 158 -17.45 19.13 6.42
CA PHE A 158 -17.05 20.40 5.81
C PHE A 158 -17.93 20.74 4.61
N ARG A 159 -18.15 22.04 4.41
CA ARG A 159 -18.89 22.53 3.24
C ARG A 159 -18.10 22.36 1.94
N SER A 160 -16.78 22.47 1.97
CA SER A 160 -15.93 22.27 0.79
C SER A 160 -15.62 20.79 0.57
N VAL A 161 -15.80 20.32 -0.67
CA VAL A 161 -15.47 18.94 -1.11
C VAL A 161 -13.98 18.69 -1.12
N ALA A 162 -13.17 19.75 -1.24
CA ALA A 162 -11.71 19.61 -1.25
C ALA A 162 -11.18 18.85 -0.01
N TRP A 163 -11.83 19.02 1.14
CA TRP A 163 -11.49 18.26 2.36
C TRP A 163 -11.71 16.76 2.22
N ALA A 164 -12.72 16.33 1.45
CA ALA A 164 -12.99 14.91 1.23
C ALA A 164 -11.96 14.22 0.32
N VAL A 165 -11.23 15.00 -0.48
CA VAL A 165 -10.16 14.50 -1.37
C VAL A 165 -8.87 14.24 -0.58
N LEU A 166 -8.70 14.86 0.59
CA LEU A 166 -7.47 14.72 1.38
C LEU A 166 -7.19 13.26 1.78
N PRO A 167 -8.13 12.47 2.33
CA PRO A 167 -7.81 11.10 2.74
C PRO A 167 -7.38 10.20 1.58
N PRO A 168 -8.07 10.19 0.41
CA PRO A 168 -7.58 9.48 -0.77
C PRO A 168 -6.24 10.00 -1.29
N ALA A 169 -5.98 11.32 -1.19
CA ALA A 169 -4.70 11.91 -1.60
C ALA A 169 -3.54 11.47 -0.68
N VAL A 170 -3.79 11.35 0.63
CA VAL A 170 -2.82 10.79 1.58
C VAL A 170 -2.51 9.33 1.23
N VAL A 171 -3.52 8.53 0.90
CA VAL A 171 -3.33 7.12 0.50
C VAL A 171 -2.56 7.01 -0.81
N LEU A 172 -2.86 7.88 -1.78
CA LEU A 172 -2.11 7.98 -3.03
C LEU A 172 -0.63 8.29 -2.75
N GLY A 173 -0.37 9.28 -1.90
CA GLY A 173 0.98 9.69 -1.50
C GLY A 173 1.74 8.57 -0.78
N LEU A 174 1.09 7.83 0.11
CA LEU A 174 1.68 6.66 0.78
C LEU A 174 2.09 5.58 -0.22
N GLY A 175 1.24 5.25 -1.19
CA GLY A 175 1.57 4.27 -2.21
C GLY A 175 2.69 4.74 -3.15
N ILE A 176 2.75 6.04 -3.47
CA ILE A 176 3.86 6.62 -4.25
C ILE A 176 5.18 6.55 -3.45
N ALA A 177 5.15 6.94 -2.16
CA ALA A 177 6.34 6.98 -1.30
C ALA A 177 6.90 5.59 -0.99
N THR A 178 6.05 4.55 -1.00
CA THR A 178 6.43 3.15 -0.75
C THR A 178 6.63 2.33 -2.04
N GLY A 179 6.47 2.97 -3.20
CA GLY A 179 6.60 2.38 -4.53
C GLY A 179 8.04 2.05 -4.93
N THR A 180 8.23 1.63 -6.19
CA THR A 180 9.54 1.28 -6.76
C THR A 180 9.97 2.25 -7.83
N ASP A 181 11.22 2.11 -8.30
CA ASP A 181 11.78 3.03 -9.27
C ASP A 181 11.11 3.01 -10.64
N ARG A 182 10.53 1.87 -11.01
CA ARG A 182 9.82 1.64 -12.28
C ARG A 182 8.29 1.53 -12.06
N PRO A 183 7.59 2.58 -11.60
CA PRO A 183 6.15 2.51 -11.44
C PRO A 183 5.46 2.57 -12.81
N VAL A 184 4.25 2.04 -12.88
CA VAL A 184 3.31 2.36 -13.95
C VAL A 184 3.04 3.87 -13.86
N SER A 185 3.63 4.67 -14.74
CA SER A 185 3.53 6.14 -14.86
C SER A 185 2.84 6.90 -13.71
N VAL A 186 3.61 7.49 -12.79
CA VAL A 186 3.10 8.34 -11.69
C VAL A 186 2.27 9.50 -12.22
N VAL A 187 2.68 10.06 -13.37
CA VAL A 187 1.99 11.16 -14.05
C VAL A 187 0.58 10.75 -14.44
N LEU A 188 0.39 9.54 -14.97
CA LEU A 188 -0.94 9.03 -15.33
C LEU A 188 -1.83 8.89 -14.10
N HIS A 189 -1.33 8.31 -13.02
CA HIS A 189 -2.08 8.15 -11.77
C HIS A 189 -2.49 9.49 -11.16
N GLY A 190 -1.55 10.43 -11.08
CA GLY A 190 -1.80 11.78 -10.60
C GLY A 190 -2.82 12.52 -11.48
N ALA A 191 -2.73 12.40 -12.80
CA ALA A 191 -3.65 13.02 -13.74
C ALA A 191 -5.08 12.45 -13.61
N VAL A 192 -5.22 11.12 -13.56
CA VAL A 192 -6.52 10.45 -13.37
C VAL A 192 -7.13 10.84 -12.01
N PHE A 193 -6.33 10.82 -10.95
CA PHE A 193 -6.78 11.21 -9.61
C PHE A 193 -7.23 12.67 -9.57
N ALA A 194 -6.47 13.59 -10.19
CA ALA A 194 -6.81 15.00 -10.28
C ALA A 194 -8.11 15.22 -11.08
N ALA A 195 -8.26 14.55 -12.23
CA ALA A 195 -9.45 14.65 -13.05
C ALA A 195 -10.71 14.17 -12.30
N LEU A 196 -10.63 13.04 -11.61
CA LEU A 196 -11.74 12.52 -10.77
C LEU A 196 -12.07 13.48 -9.63
N SER A 197 -11.05 14.03 -8.96
CA SER A 197 -11.23 14.98 -7.86
C SER A 197 -11.93 16.26 -8.33
N ILE A 198 -11.46 16.82 -9.44
CA ILE A 198 -12.02 18.05 -10.03
C ILE A 198 -13.45 17.79 -10.52
N GLY A 199 -13.70 16.65 -11.20
CA GLY A 199 -15.03 16.25 -11.63
C GLY A 199 -16.02 16.13 -10.46
N TRP A 200 -15.59 15.54 -9.34
CA TRP A 200 -16.42 15.42 -8.15
C TRP A 200 -16.71 16.78 -7.48
N ILE A 201 -15.69 17.63 -7.34
CA ILE A 201 -15.83 18.99 -6.79
C ILE A 201 -16.79 19.80 -7.66
N ALA A 202 -16.60 19.78 -8.98
CA ALA A 202 -17.42 20.51 -9.95
C ALA A 202 -18.88 20.04 -9.92
N TYR A 203 -19.11 18.72 -9.87
CA TYR A 203 -20.45 18.15 -9.73
C TYR A 203 -21.15 18.66 -8.47
N ARG A 204 -20.45 18.68 -7.32
CA ARG A 204 -21.07 19.06 -6.06
C ARG A 204 -21.31 20.56 -5.93
N ASP A 205 -20.47 21.41 -6.53
CA ASP A 205 -20.73 22.85 -6.62
C ASP A 205 -21.94 23.14 -7.52
N HIS A 206 -22.03 22.43 -8.66
CA HIS A 206 -23.16 22.52 -9.57
C HIS A 206 -24.50 22.18 -8.89
N VAL A 207 -24.55 21.09 -8.12
CA VAL A 207 -25.78 20.66 -7.41
C VAL A 207 -26.14 21.62 -6.26
N ARG A 208 -25.18 22.35 -5.68
CA ARG A 208 -25.42 23.27 -4.55
C ARG A 208 -25.83 24.67 -4.99
N ARG A 209 -25.49 25.07 -6.21
CA ARG A 209 -25.92 26.36 -6.79
C ARG A 209 -27.21 26.13 -7.58
N PRO A 210 -28.37 26.66 -7.14
CA PRO A 210 -29.57 26.61 -7.96
C PRO A 210 -29.27 27.31 -9.30
N MET A 211 -29.50 26.63 -10.41
CA MET A 211 -29.38 27.23 -11.74
C MET A 211 -30.27 28.47 -11.79
N VAL A 212 -29.70 29.62 -12.12
CA VAL A 212 -30.49 30.67 -12.77
C VAL A 212 -30.96 30.06 -14.09
N ALA A 213 -32.28 29.95 -14.26
CA ALA A 213 -32.90 29.28 -15.40
C ALA A 213 -32.39 29.89 -16.72
N GLY A 214 -31.83 29.06 -17.61
CA GLY A 214 -31.49 29.47 -18.98
C GLY A 214 -30.09 29.10 -19.50
N ALA A 215 -29.16 28.66 -18.66
CA ALA A 215 -27.80 28.33 -19.13
C ALA A 215 -27.74 26.92 -19.73
N SER A 216 -27.82 26.85 -21.06
CA SER A 216 -27.35 25.73 -21.88
C SER A 216 -25.96 25.25 -21.42
N LEU A 217 -25.55 24.05 -21.81
CA LEU A 217 -24.18 23.56 -21.62
C LEU A 217 -23.23 24.41 -22.48
N ASP A 218 -23.00 25.64 -22.04
CA ASP A 218 -22.23 26.63 -22.77
C ASP A 218 -20.77 26.21 -22.80
N LEU A 219 -20.14 26.45 -23.95
CA LEU A 219 -18.69 26.36 -24.16
C LEU A 219 -17.90 26.98 -23.00
N TYR A 220 -18.43 28.02 -22.35
CA TYR A 220 -17.88 28.64 -21.14
C TYR A 220 -17.73 27.72 -19.92
N ARG A 221 -18.59 26.71 -19.74
CA ARG A 221 -18.46 25.70 -18.67
C ARG A 221 -17.39 24.66 -19.01
N LEU A 222 -17.28 24.24 -20.27
CA LEU A 222 -16.22 23.34 -20.74
C LEU A 222 -14.86 24.03 -20.72
N VAL A 223 -14.80 25.29 -21.16
CA VAL A 223 -13.61 26.15 -21.07
C VAL A 223 -13.29 26.43 -19.61
N GLY A 224 -14.28 26.72 -18.76
CA GLY A 224 -14.06 26.92 -17.32
C GLY A 224 -13.53 25.65 -16.63
N ALA A 225 -14.07 24.48 -16.95
CA ALA A 225 -13.57 23.21 -16.46
C ALA A 225 -12.15 22.91 -17.00
N GLY A 226 -11.89 23.21 -18.27
CA GLY A 226 -10.57 23.07 -18.89
C GLY A 226 -9.53 24.01 -18.30
N VAL A 227 -9.89 25.27 -18.06
CA VAL A 227 -9.04 26.28 -17.37
C VAL A 227 -8.81 25.86 -15.93
N MET A 228 -9.81 25.33 -15.24
CA MET A 228 -9.64 24.88 -13.85
C MET A 228 -8.79 23.61 -13.76
N LEU A 229 -8.90 22.69 -14.74
CA LEU A 229 -7.99 21.54 -14.90
C LEU A 229 -6.56 22.01 -15.22
N PHE A 230 -6.42 23.02 -16.08
CA PHE A 230 -5.12 23.61 -16.42
C PHE A 230 -4.50 24.34 -15.24
N VAL A 231 -5.29 25.10 -14.47
CA VAL A 231 -4.84 25.79 -13.25
C VAL A 231 -4.56 24.80 -12.14
N ALA A 232 -5.39 23.78 -11.93
CA ALA A 232 -5.12 22.74 -10.94
C ALA A 232 -3.92 21.87 -11.33
N GLY A 233 -3.72 21.61 -12.64
CA GLY A 233 -2.53 20.97 -13.18
C GLY A 233 -1.29 21.84 -13.00
N GLY A 234 -1.39 23.14 -13.27
CA GLY A 234 -0.32 24.12 -13.09
C GLY A 234 0.03 24.38 -11.64
N VAL A 235 -0.96 24.51 -10.75
CA VAL A 235 -0.79 24.59 -9.29
C VAL A 235 -0.31 23.26 -8.73
N GLY A 236 -0.69 22.12 -9.33
CA GLY A 236 -0.14 20.81 -9.00
C GLY A 236 1.34 20.73 -9.35
N LEU A 237 1.74 21.20 -10.53
CA LEU A 237 3.14 21.25 -10.99
C LEU A 237 3.99 22.23 -10.17
N VAL A 238 3.50 23.45 -9.95
CA VAL A 238 4.20 24.51 -9.22
C VAL A 238 4.14 24.28 -7.71
N GLY A 239 3.00 23.86 -7.19
CA GLY A 239 2.84 23.51 -5.77
C GLY A 239 3.64 22.27 -5.39
N ALA A 240 3.72 21.28 -6.27
CA ALA A 240 4.64 20.14 -6.08
C ALA A 240 6.09 20.60 -5.98
N SER A 241 6.50 21.65 -6.70
CA SER A 241 7.85 22.23 -6.61
C SER A 241 8.14 22.97 -5.29
N HIS A 242 7.13 23.18 -4.44
CA HIS A 242 7.25 23.88 -3.14
C HIS A 242 6.93 22.99 -1.93
N LEU A 243 6.63 21.70 -2.14
CA LEU A 243 6.51 20.76 -1.05
C LEU A 243 7.90 20.49 -0.43
N PRO A 244 7.99 20.18 0.87
CA PRO A 244 9.20 19.55 1.38
C PRO A 244 9.49 18.32 0.50
N PHE A 245 10.75 18.12 0.09
CA PHE A 245 11.21 17.08 -0.86
C PHE A 245 10.98 17.35 -2.36
N ALA A 246 10.52 18.54 -2.73
CA ALA A 246 10.36 18.96 -4.13
C ALA A 246 11.68 19.24 -4.87
N ASP A 247 12.71 19.69 -4.15
CA ASP A 247 14.04 20.00 -4.67
C ASP A 247 14.90 18.74 -4.93
N ALA A 248 14.37 17.54 -4.64
CA ALA A 248 15.02 16.31 -5.05
C ALA A 248 14.80 16.15 -6.56
N SER A 249 15.87 16.26 -7.33
CA SER A 249 15.90 15.98 -8.78
C SER A 249 15.47 14.55 -9.16
N GLY A 250 15.16 13.71 -8.16
CA GLY A 250 14.45 12.44 -8.28
C GLY A 250 13.30 12.35 -7.27
N ARG A 251 12.23 11.64 -7.63
CA ARG A 251 11.14 11.28 -6.72
C ARG A 251 11.72 10.65 -5.44
N THR A 252 11.36 11.16 -4.26
CA THR A 252 11.77 10.54 -2.99
C THR A 252 10.98 9.25 -2.72
N ILE A 253 11.64 8.10 -2.87
CA ILE A 253 11.12 6.81 -2.41
C ILE A 253 11.71 6.55 -1.03
N TRP A 254 10.87 6.21 -0.04
CA TRP A 254 11.36 5.96 1.32
C TRP A 254 12.36 4.80 1.41
N ARG A 255 12.28 3.86 0.46
CA ARG A 255 13.13 2.67 0.37
C ARG A 255 14.59 3.01 0.08
N GLU A 256 14.85 4.08 -0.66
CA GLU A 256 16.21 4.54 -0.97
C GLU A 256 16.88 5.21 0.25
N THR A 257 16.08 5.72 1.19
CA THR A 257 16.58 6.46 2.36
C THR A 257 16.77 5.59 3.60
N VAL A 258 16.35 4.32 3.58
CA VAL A 258 16.39 3.42 4.73
C VAL A 258 17.44 2.34 4.49
N THR A 259 18.51 2.38 5.26
CA THR A 259 19.55 1.34 5.25
C THR A 259 18.98 0.03 5.81
N PRO A 260 19.06 -1.09 5.07
CA PRO A 260 18.73 -2.41 5.60
C PRO A 260 19.56 -2.74 6.84
N PRO A 261 19.02 -3.49 7.81
CA PRO A 261 19.72 -3.77 9.07
C PRO A 261 20.91 -4.73 8.93
N PHE A 262 21.09 -5.38 7.77
CA PHE A 262 22.19 -6.31 7.53
C PHE A 262 23.43 -5.55 7.03
N ASP A 263 24.50 -5.56 7.82
CA ASP A 263 25.83 -5.10 7.39
C ASP A 263 26.73 -6.32 7.17
N PRO A 264 27.14 -6.62 5.92
CA PRO A 264 28.02 -7.75 5.63
C PRO A 264 29.36 -7.69 6.37
N ARG A 265 29.81 -6.50 6.78
CA ARG A 265 31.14 -6.27 7.39
C ARG A 265 31.25 -6.74 8.82
N ILE A 266 30.13 -6.94 9.52
CA ILE A 266 30.14 -7.47 10.89
C ILE A 266 30.16 -9.01 10.93
N TYR A 267 30.09 -9.67 9.76
CA TYR A 267 30.14 -11.11 9.62
C TYR A 267 31.48 -11.61 9.07
N PRO A 268 31.94 -12.82 9.47
CA PRO A 268 33.11 -13.44 8.86
C PRO A 268 32.91 -13.64 7.36
N SER A 269 33.95 -13.40 6.55
CA SER A 269 33.83 -13.50 5.10
C SER A 269 33.35 -14.90 4.66
N PRO A 270 32.59 -15.00 3.55
CA PRO A 270 32.09 -16.30 3.06
C PRO A 270 33.22 -17.31 2.83
N LEU A 271 34.39 -16.83 2.40
CA LEU A 271 35.58 -17.67 2.18
C LEU A 271 36.13 -18.28 3.49
N ALA A 272 36.00 -17.57 4.62
CA ALA A 272 36.34 -18.11 5.92
C ALA A 272 35.37 -19.23 6.33
N GLY A 273 34.06 -19.03 6.10
CA GLY A 273 33.02 -20.05 6.29
C GLY A 273 33.25 -21.29 5.42
N TYR A 274 33.55 -21.11 4.13
CA TYR A 274 33.85 -22.22 3.20
C TYR A 274 34.97 -23.15 3.70
N ARG A 275 36.03 -22.58 4.30
CA ARG A 275 37.12 -23.38 4.86
C ARG A 275 36.65 -24.24 6.04
N HIS A 276 35.68 -23.79 6.82
CA HIS A 276 35.08 -24.56 7.90
C HIS A 276 34.36 -25.79 7.35
N TYR A 277 33.51 -25.62 6.33
CA TYR A 277 32.75 -26.72 5.71
C TYR A 277 33.63 -27.77 5.02
N VAL A 278 34.71 -27.34 4.35
CA VAL A 278 35.55 -28.26 3.56
C VAL A 278 36.63 -28.96 4.38
N LYS A 279 37.19 -28.27 5.40
CA LYS A 279 38.38 -28.78 6.12
C LYS A 279 38.06 -29.47 7.44
N GLN A 280 36.92 -29.20 8.08
CA GLN A 280 36.61 -29.84 9.35
C GLN A 280 35.97 -31.20 9.15
N ALA A 281 36.61 -32.24 9.70
CA ALA A 281 36.17 -33.62 9.58
C ALA A 281 34.78 -33.89 10.19
N VAL A 282 34.35 -33.07 11.16
CA VAL A 282 33.04 -33.20 11.85
C VAL A 282 31.86 -32.83 10.95
N VAL A 283 32.10 -31.99 9.94
CA VAL A 283 31.05 -31.40 9.07
C VAL A 283 30.96 -32.13 7.72
N LYS A 284 31.94 -33.00 7.43
CA LYS A 284 32.16 -33.60 6.11
C LYS A 284 31.10 -34.62 5.69
N ASP A 285 30.45 -35.25 6.67
CA ASP A 285 29.40 -36.26 6.46
C ASP A 285 27.98 -35.71 6.68
N GLN A 286 27.85 -34.39 6.90
CA GLN A 286 26.56 -33.74 7.10
C GLN A 286 26.02 -33.18 5.78
N VAL A 287 24.73 -33.42 5.52
CA VAL A 287 24.04 -32.83 4.37
C VAL A 287 23.72 -31.38 4.70
N MET A 288 24.43 -30.45 4.06
CA MET A 288 24.22 -29.00 4.21
C MET A 288 22.89 -28.56 3.60
N PHE A 289 22.65 -28.95 2.35
CA PHE A 289 21.41 -28.73 1.64
C PHE A 289 21.28 -29.73 0.49
N THR A 290 20.05 -30.02 0.10
CA THR A 290 19.73 -30.85 -1.07
C THR A 290 19.18 -29.94 -2.16
N VAL A 291 19.60 -30.17 -3.40
CA VAL A 291 19.13 -29.40 -4.56
C VAL A 291 18.58 -30.34 -5.60
N GLU A 292 17.34 -30.12 -6.01
CA GLU A 292 16.66 -30.86 -7.06
C GLU A 292 16.27 -29.92 -8.19
N GLY A 293 16.35 -30.38 -9.44
CA GLY A 293 15.94 -29.60 -10.62
C GLY A 293 16.99 -28.66 -11.22
N VAL A 294 18.22 -28.63 -10.69
CA VAL A 294 19.32 -27.85 -11.30
C VAL A 294 19.84 -28.55 -12.57
N PRO A 295 19.91 -27.86 -13.72
CA PRO A 295 20.48 -28.41 -14.94
C PRO A 295 21.95 -28.84 -14.76
N GLU A 296 22.35 -29.89 -15.47
CA GLU A 296 23.70 -30.42 -15.38
C GLU A 296 24.75 -29.37 -15.77
N GLY A 297 25.82 -29.27 -14.97
CA GLY A 297 26.90 -28.31 -15.19
C GLY A 297 26.62 -26.88 -14.71
N VAL A 298 25.44 -26.59 -14.16
CA VAL A 298 25.13 -25.27 -13.58
C VAL A 298 25.59 -25.24 -12.11
N PRO A 299 26.54 -24.35 -11.74
CA PRO A 299 27.00 -24.25 -10.36
C PRO A 299 25.95 -23.56 -9.48
N VAL A 300 25.75 -24.10 -8.27
CA VAL A 300 25.00 -23.42 -7.22
C VAL A 300 25.90 -22.37 -6.57
N ARG A 301 25.55 -21.10 -6.76
CA ARG A 301 26.29 -19.97 -6.17
C ARG A 301 25.85 -19.76 -4.74
N LEU A 302 26.78 -19.88 -3.79
CA LEU A 302 26.53 -19.61 -2.36
C LEU A 302 26.78 -18.15 -1.98
N ALA A 303 27.88 -17.58 -2.46
CA ALA A 303 28.22 -16.18 -2.18
C ALA A 303 29.04 -15.58 -3.33
N THR A 304 28.97 -14.26 -3.48
CA THR A 304 29.86 -13.47 -4.35
C THR A 304 30.72 -12.58 -3.47
N MET A 305 32.00 -12.45 -3.78
CA MET A 305 32.93 -11.55 -3.10
C MET A 305 33.56 -10.66 -4.17
N ASP A 306 33.45 -9.34 -4.01
CA ASP A 306 33.89 -8.34 -4.99
C ASP A 306 34.97 -7.40 -4.44
N ALA A 307 35.27 -7.44 -3.14
CA ALA A 307 36.31 -6.63 -2.51
C ALA A 307 37.45 -7.46 -1.94
N TYR A 308 38.67 -6.94 -2.02
CA TYR A 308 39.87 -7.50 -1.39
C TYR A 308 40.60 -6.41 -0.61
N ASP A 309 40.78 -6.61 0.70
CA ASP A 309 41.39 -5.61 1.61
C ASP A 309 42.92 -5.74 1.74
N GLY A 310 43.54 -6.59 0.92
CA GLY A 310 44.96 -6.92 1.02
C GLY A 310 45.24 -8.25 1.75
N MET A 311 44.27 -8.79 2.50
CA MET A 311 44.41 -10.02 3.29
C MET A 311 43.28 -11.03 3.03
N VAL A 312 42.03 -10.56 2.88
CA VAL A 312 40.85 -11.40 2.70
C VAL A 312 39.93 -10.86 1.60
N TRP A 313 39.30 -11.78 0.87
CA TRP A 313 38.17 -11.46 0.02
C TRP A 313 36.93 -11.24 0.89
N GLN A 314 36.23 -10.14 0.65
CA GLN A 314 35.06 -9.68 1.38
C GLN A 314 33.91 -9.40 0.41
N VAL A 315 32.72 -9.30 0.99
CA VAL A 315 31.50 -8.90 0.30
C VAL A 315 31.33 -7.40 0.53
N THR A 316 31.30 -6.59 -0.53
CA THR A 316 31.10 -5.14 -0.40
C THR A 316 29.70 -4.87 0.11
N SER A 317 29.58 -4.14 1.23
CA SER A 317 28.30 -3.57 1.65
C SER A 317 27.86 -2.59 0.57
N GLY A 318 26.67 -2.79 0.00
CA GLY A 318 26.13 -1.86 -1.00
C GLY A 318 26.28 -0.42 -0.53
N ASP A 319 26.87 0.44 -1.37
CA ASP A 319 27.00 1.86 -1.02
C ASP A 319 25.59 2.43 -0.85
N ALA A 320 25.29 3.02 0.32
CA ALA A 320 24.01 3.66 0.58
C ALA A 320 23.73 4.83 -0.38
N THR A 321 24.76 5.29 -1.11
CA THR A 321 24.66 6.35 -2.13
C THR A 321 24.60 5.84 -3.57
N ASP A 322 24.84 4.54 -3.81
CA ASP A 322 24.71 3.88 -5.12
C ASP A 322 24.16 2.45 -4.93
N PRO A 323 22.82 2.30 -4.75
CA PRO A 323 22.17 1.01 -4.61
C PRO A 323 22.08 0.32 -5.98
N SER A 324 23.23 -0.04 -6.55
CA SER A 324 23.25 -0.87 -7.73
C SER A 324 22.95 -2.31 -7.32
N LEU A 325 21.99 -2.96 -8.01
CA LEU A 325 21.69 -4.40 -7.90
C LEU A 325 22.89 -5.30 -8.30
N SER A 326 24.05 -4.70 -8.54
CA SER A 326 25.31 -5.30 -8.95
C SER A 326 26.32 -5.46 -7.81
N ASP A 327 26.05 -4.91 -6.62
CA ASP A 327 26.91 -5.09 -5.46
C ASP A 327 26.65 -6.44 -4.77
N SER A 328 27.75 -7.16 -4.47
CA SER A 328 27.66 -8.52 -3.92
C SER A 328 27.12 -8.62 -2.50
N GLY A 329 27.04 -7.50 -1.76
CA GLY A 329 26.55 -7.45 -0.38
C GLY A 329 25.22 -6.73 -0.16
N SER A 330 24.41 -6.62 -1.21
CA SER A 330 23.01 -6.20 -1.08
C SER A 330 22.15 -7.39 -0.58
N PHE A 331 22.05 -7.53 0.75
CA PHE A 331 21.14 -8.51 1.37
C PHE A 331 19.83 -7.84 1.70
N GLU A 332 18.86 -7.98 0.80
CA GLU A 332 17.51 -7.49 1.00
C GLU A 332 16.60 -8.61 1.46
N ARG A 333 15.67 -8.31 2.36
CA ARG A 333 14.60 -9.25 2.68
C ARG A 333 13.75 -9.42 1.42
N VAL A 334 13.77 -10.61 0.81
CA VAL A 334 13.07 -10.85 -0.46
C VAL A 334 11.60 -11.20 -0.27
N GLY A 335 10.79 -10.71 -1.21
CA GLY A 335 9.38 -11.05 -1.34
C GLY A 335 9.15 -12.48 -1.83
N THR A 336 7.89 -12.87 -1.99
CA THR A 336 7.52 -14.22 -2.50
C THR A 336 7.89 -14.44 -3.96
N THR A 337 8.19 -13.37 -4.70
CA THR A 337 8.58 -13.41 -6.11
C THR A 337 9.70 -12.40 -6.35
N MET A 338 10.80 -12.83 -6.97
CA MET A 338 11.82 -11.92 -7.50
C MET A 338 11.49 -11.59 -8.95
N PRO A 339 11.55 -10.31 -9.39
CA PRO A 339 11.50 -9.99 -10.80
C PRO A 339 12.69 -10.65 -11.51
N ALA A 340 12.42 -11.58 -12.42
CA ALA A 340 13.46 -12.17 -13.25
C ALA A 340 13.78 -11.21 -14.40
N ASP A 341 14.70 -10.26 -14.18
CA ASP A 341 15.27 -9.42 -15.24
C ASP A 341 16.37 -10.18 -16.03
N PHE A 342 16.43 -11.51 -15.92
CA PHE A 342 17.45 -12.36 -16.52
C PHE A 342 16.90 -13.14 -17.72
N GLY A 343 17.57 -13.07 -18.87
CA GLY A 343 17.29 -13.94 -20.00
C GLY A 343 17.90 -15.34 -19.81
N GLY A 344 17.32 -16.36 -20.46
CA GLY A 344 17.82 -17.73 -20.42
C GLY A 344 16.71 -18.78 -20.35
N GLU A 345 17.12 -20.04 -20.26
CA GLU A 345 16.20 -21.15 -19.98
C GLU A 345 15.87 -21.15 -18.47
N THR A 346 14.58 -21.32 -18.14
CA THR A 346 14.11 -21.34 -16.75
C THR A 346 14.05 -22.77 -16.27
N ALA A 347 14.53 -23.02 -15.05
CA ALA A 347 14.43 -24.30 -14.38
C ALA A 347 13.75 -24.12 -13.02
N GLU A 348 12.86 -25.03 -12.67
CA GLU A 348 12.27 -25.09 -11.34
C GLU A 348 13.23 -25.85 -10.42
N VAL A 349 13.78 -25.15 -9.43
CA VAL A 349 14.77 -25.69 -8.50
C VAL A 349 14.18 -25.74 -7.10
N THR A 350 14.22 -26.92 -6.48
CA THR A 350 13.86 -27.10 -5.07
C THR A 350 15.12 -27.22 -4.24
N VAL A 351 15.28 -26.34 -3.26
CA VAL A 351 16.39 -26.37 -2.30
C VAL A 351 15.85 -26.69 -0.92
N VAL A 352 16.34 -27.77 -0.32
CA VAL A 352 16.03 -28.15 1.07
C VAL A 352 17.26 -27.91 1.93
N ILE A 353 17.17 -26.93 2.82
CA ILE A 353 18.25 -26.60 3.76
C ILE A 353 18.29 -27.65 4.88
N GLY A 354 19.45 -28.27 5.08
CA GLY A 354 19.74 -29.23 6.16
C GLY A 354 20.51 -28.54 7.28
N GLU A 355 21.75 -28.97 7.52
CA GLU A 355 22.62 -28.44 8.59
C GLU A 355 23.31 -27.10 8.24
N TYR A 356 23.00 -26.53 7.08
CA TYR A 356 23.59 -25.25 6.66
C TYR A 356 23.07 -24.11 7.52
N ASN A 357 23.97 -23.51 8.32
CA ASN A 357 23.66 -22.44 9.28
C ASN A 357 24.53 -21.18 9.05
N ASP A 358 25.01 -20.95 7.83
CA ASP A 358 25.75 -19.72 7.51
C ASP A 358 24.78 -18.56 7.19
N VAL A 359 25.31 -17.34 7.25
CA VAL A 359 24.58 -16.11 6.91
C VAL A 359 24.57 -15.79 5.41
N TRP A 360 25.27 -16.59 4.61
CA TRP A 360 25.53 -16.35 3.19
C TRP A 360 24.66 -17.25 2.30
N VAL A 361 23.35 -17.00 2.23
CA VAL A 361 22.39 -17.64 1.29
C VAL A 361 21.32 -16.65 0.86
#